data_AF-A0A7W1G7C2-F1
#
_entry.id   AF-A0A7W1G7C2-F1
#
_cell.length_a   1.000
_cell.length_b   1.000
_cell.length_c   1.000
_cell.angle_alpha   90.00
_cell.angle_beta   90.00
_cell.angle_gamma   90.00
#
_symmetry.space_group_name_H-M   'P 1'
#
loop_
_entity.id
_entity.type
_entity.pdbx_description
1 polymer ?
#
loop_
_entity_poly.entity_id
_entity_poly.type
_entity_poly.pdbx_seq_one_letter_code
_entity_poly.pdbx_strand_id
1 'polypeptide(L)' 'MGHTVGIPSPCHESWDGMSATADGRHCSRCEHTVVDLTDLGPTEARRRLEDLAAQARAGASTCIRTRADGRGRPTWN' A
#
# COMPACT_ATOMS: atom_id res chain seq x y z
N MET A 1 -7.31 23.81 2.04
CA MET A 1 -7.99 22.71 1.34
C MET A 1 -7.19 21.44 1.62
N GLY A 2 -7.54 20.68 2.66
CA GLY A 2 -6.81 19.45 3.03
C GLY A 2 -7.61 18.24 2.57
N HIS A 3 -7.06 17.46 1.64
CA HIS A 3 -7.65 16.19 1.23
C HIS A 3 -7.29 15.15 2.29
N THR A 4 -8.19 14.92 3.23
CA THR A 4 -8.04 13.85 4.24
C THR A 4 -8.34 12.54 3.53
N VAL A 5 -7.31 11.73 3.27
CA VAL A 5 -7.51 10.31 2.94
C VAL A 5 -7.93 9.63 4.24
N GLY A 6 -9.23 9.66 4.52
CA GLY A 6 -9.80 8.90 5.62
C GLY A 6 -9.65 7.43 5.29
N ILE A 7 -8.85 6.70 6.06
CA ILE A 7 -8.95 5.25 6.14
C ILE A 7 -9.93 5.02 7.30
N PRO A 8 -11.25 4.89 7.05
CA PRO A 8 -12.26 4.85 8.11
C PRO A 8 -12.12 3.64 9.03
N SER A 9 -11.34 2.63 8.64
CA SER A 9 -10.98 1.51 9.50
C SER A 9 -9.57 1.02 9.15
N PRO A 10 -8.57 1.19 10.02
CA PRO A 10 -7.31 0.51 9.84
C PRO A 10 -7.60 -0.99 9.74
N CYS A 11 -7.14 -1.63 8.67
CA CYS A 11 -7.25 -3.07 8.55
C CYS A 11 -6.29 -3.71 9.58
N HIS A 12 -6.84 -4.22 10.68
CA HIS A 12 -6.08 -4.97 11.71
C HIS A 12 -5.77 -6.41 11.28
N GLU A 13 -6.12 -6.81 10.06
CA GLU A 13 -5.82 -8.16 9.56
C GLU A 13 -4.30 -8.35 9.46
N SER A 14 -3.82 -9.46 10.01
CA SER A 14 -2.42 -9.84 9.92
C SER A 14 -2.03 -10.08 8.47
N TRP A 15 -0.86 -9.58 8.07
CA TRP A 15 -0.26 -9.85 6.76
C TRP A 15 -0.21 -11.35 6.42
N ASP A 16 0.09 -12.19 7.42
CA ASP A 16 0.10 -13.65 7.29
C ASP A 16 -1.26 -14.25 6.90
N GLY A 17 -2.36 -13.59 7.27
CA GLY A 17 -3.73 -14.01 6.93
C GLY A 17 -4.20 -13.56 5.55
N MET A 18 -3.42 -12.74 4.83
CA MET A 18 -3.79 -12.24 3.51
C MET A 18 -3.36 -13.20 2.39
N SER A 19 -4.14 -13.24 1.31
CA SER A 19 -3.87 -14.10 0.15
C SER A 19 -2.72 -13.55 -0.68
N ALA A 20 -1.68 -14.35 -0.93
CA ALA A 20 -0.58 -13.94 -1.80
C ALA A 20 -1.07 -13.64 -3.22
N THR A 21 -0.62 -12.51 -3.77
CA THR A 21 -0.86 -12.12 -5.17
C THR A 21 0.49 -11.93 -5.87
N ALA A 22 0.46 -11.70 -7.19
CA ALA A 22 1.67 -11.49 -7.98
C ALA A 22 2.52 -10.30 -7.49
N ASP A 23 1.88 -9.28 -6.92
CA ASP A 23 2.52 -8.01 -6.55
C ASP A 23 2.39 -7.67 -5.05
N GLY A 24 1.94 -8.63 -4.22
CA GLY A 24 1.73 -8.39 -2.80
C GLY A 24 0.76 -9.39 -2.18
N ARG A 25 -0.21 -8.89 -1.43
CA ARG A 25 -1.28 -9.71 -0.85
C ARG A 25 -2.63 -9.05 -0.93
N HIS A 26 -3.69 -9.81 -1.20
CA HIS A 26 -5.06 -9.33 -1.17
C HIS A 26 -5.65 -9.51 0.24
N CYS A 27 -6.16 -8.42 0.80
CA CYS A 27 -6.85 -8.45 2.09
C CYS A 27 -8.35 -8.67 1.88
N SER A 28 -8.87 -9.79 2.36
CA SER A 28 -10.30 -10.12 2.30
C SER A 28 -11.18 -9.22 3.18
N ARG A 29 -10.63 -8.51 4.17
CA ARG A 29 -11.40 -7.62 5.07
C ARG A 29 -11.73 -6.27 4.47
N CYS A 30 -10.77 -5.66 3.78
CA CYS A 30 -10.98 -4.38 3.10
C CYS A 30 -11.17 -4.55 1.59
N GLU A 31 -11.10 -5.79 1.08
CA GLU A 31 -11.18 -6.13 -0.34
C GLU A 31 -10.19 -5.34 -1.21
N HIS A 32 -9.10 -4.89 -0.60
CA HIS A 32 -8.04 -4.14 -1.25
C HIS A 32 -6.77 -4.98 -1.36
N THR A 33 -6.06 -4.76 -2.45
CA THR A 33 -4.74 -5.35 -2.63
C THR A 33 -3.73 -4.53 -1.81
N VAL A 34 -2.93 -5.20 -1.00
CA VAL A 34 -1.84 -4.64 -0.20
C VAL A 34 -0.52 -4.98 -0.89
N VAL A 35 0.16 -3.98 -1.44
CA VAL A 35 1.44 -4.15 -2.14
C VAL A 35 2.59 -3.92 -1.16
N ASP A 36 3.50 -4.89 -1.04
CA ASP A 36 4.68 -4.77 -0.17
C ASP A 36 5.82 -4.08 -0.92
N LEU A 37 6.15 -2.86 -0.50
CA LEU A 37 7.26 -2.07 -1.03
C LEU A 37 8.47 -2.11 -0.09
N THR A 38 8.43 -2.90 1.00
CA THR A 38 9.46 -2.89 2.05
C THR A 38 10.79 -3.50 1.60
N ASP A 39 10.74 -4.38 0.59
CA ASP A 39 11.91 -5.03 -0.03
C ASP A 39 12.34 -4.36 -1.35
N LEU A 40 11.63 -3.31 -1.79
CA LEU A 40 11.97 -2.61 -3.03
C LEU A 40 13.02 -1.52 -2.79
N GLY A 41 13.98 -1.42 -3.70
CA GLY A 41 14.91 -0.30 -3.75
C GLY A 41 14.22 1.01 -4.18
N PRO A 42 14.83 2.18 -3.93
CA PRO A 42 14.19 3.49 -4.14
C PRO A 42 13.68 3.72 -5.57
N THR A 43 14.40 3.23 -6.59
CA THR A 43 13.96 3.33 -7.99
C THR A 43 12.74 2.47 -8.29
N GLU A 44 12.75 1.23 -7.82
CA GLU A 44 11.67 0.25 -8.04
C GLU A 44 10.40 0.68 -7.29
N ALA A 45 10.57 1.11 -6.03
CA ALA A 45 9.51 1.65 -5.21
C ALA A 45 8.83 2.86 -5.86
N ARG A 46 9.60 3.81 -6.41
CA ARG A 46 9.04 4.97 -7.10
C ARG A 46 8.20 4.56 -8.31
N ARG A 47 8.70 3.66 -9.17
CA ARG A 47 7.93 3.17 -10.31
C ARG A 47 6.62 2.52 -9.86
N ARG A 48 6.67 1.71 -8.80
CA ARG A 48 5.48 1.08 -8.26
C ARG A 48 4.47 2.07 -7.69
N LEU A 49 4.93 3.12 -7.01
CA LEU A 49 4.06 4.20 -6.55
C LEU A 49 3.37 4.92 -7.72
N GLU A 50 4.07 5.15 -8.83
CA GLU A 50 3.50 5.76 -10.04
C GLU A 50 2.42 4.87 -10.66
N ASP A 51 2.68 3.57 -10.79
CA ASP A 51 1.70 2.58 -11.28
C ASP A 51 0.45 2.53 -10.39
N LEU A 52 0.64 2.55 -9.08
CA LEU A 52 -0.45 2.52 -8.10
C LEU A 52 -1.24 3.83 -8.11
N ALA A 53 -0.58 4.97 -8.28
CA ALA A 53 -1.24 6.26 -8.43
C ALA A 53 -2.07 6.33 -9.72
N ALA A 54 -1.60 5.72 -10.81
CA ALA A 54 -2.37 5.61 -12.04
C ALA A 54 -3.63 4.75 -11.84
N GLN A 55 -3.49 3.61 -11.15
CA GLN A 55 -4.62 2.74 -10.79
C GLN A 55 -5.62 3.41 -9.85
N ALA A 56 -5.15 4.20 -8.88
CA ALA A 56 -6.01 4.98 -7.98
C ALA A 56 -6.87 5.99 -8.74
N ARG A 57 -6.32 6.62 -9.78
CA ARG A 57 -7.09 7.51 -10.67
C ARG A 57 -8.13 6.75 -11.50
N ALA A 58 -7.89 5.48 -11.81
CA ALA A 58 -8.84 4.59 -12.48
C ALA A 58 -9.91 4.01 -11.55
N GLY A 59 -9.87 4.32 -10.24
CA GLY A 59 -10.84 3.87 -9.25
C GLY A 59 -10.41 2.64 -8.44
N ALA A 60 -9.19 2.14 -8.61
CA ALA A 60 -8.66 1.04 -7.80
C ALA A 60 -8.07 1.57 -6.49
N SER A 61 -8.66 1.17 -5.36
CA SER A 61 -8.15 1.51 -4.02
C SER A 61 -7.16 0.44 -3.58
N THR A 62 -5.86 0.75 -3.63
CA THR A 62 -4.79 -0.20 -3.27
C THR A 62 -4.07 0.28 -2.02
N CYS A 63 -3.86 -0.62 -1.07
CA CYS A 63 -3.06 -0.35 0.11
C CYS A 63 -1.57 -0.61 -0.20
N ILE A 64 -0.68 0.18 0.40
CA ILE A 64 0.76 -0.06 0.31
C ILE A 64 1.32 -0.32 1.69
N ARG A 65 2.21 -1.31 1.77
CA ARG A 65 3.06 -1.53 2.94
C ARG A 65 4.44 -0.99 2.61
N THR A 66 4.95 -0.13 3.46
CA THR A 66 6.28 0.45 3.34
C THR A 66 6.87 0.55 4.73
N ARG A 67 8.21 0.57 4.82
CA ARG A 67 8.89 0.92 6.06
C ARG A 67 8.63 2.40 6.29
N ALA A 68 7.83 2.71 7.31
CA ALA A 68 7.55 4.08 7.70
C ALA A 68 8.32 4.45 8.96
N ASP A 69 8.79 5.70 9.05
CA ASP A 69 9.27 6.25 10.32
C ASP A 69 8.12 6.34 11.34
N GLY A 70 8.43 6.71 12.60
CA GLY A 70 7.42 6.91 13.65
C GLY A 70 6.38 8.00 13.35
N ARG A 71 6.48 8.70 12.21
CA ARG A 71 5.53 9.71 11.70
C ARG A 71 4.78 9.23 10.46
N GLY A 72 4.93 7.97 10.03
CA GLY A 72 4.24 7.43 8.87
C GLY A 72 4.88 7.82 7.53
N ARG A 73 6.11 8.35 7.50
CA ARG A 73 6.80 8.70 6.24
C ARG A 73 7.55 7.48 5.70
N PRO A 74 7.36 7.11 4.42
CA PRO A 74 8.12 6.03 3.81
C PRO A 74 9.61 6.35 3.82
N THR A 75 10.41 5.45 4.38
CA THR A 75 11.87 5.52 4.40
C THR A 75 12.41 4.49 3.42
N TRP A 76 13.18 4.96 2.45
CA TRP A 76 13.91 4.11 1.51
C TRP A 76 15.38 4.17 1.95
N ASN A 77 15.94 3.02 2.35
CA ASN A 77 17.36 2.91 2.72
C ASN A 77 18.20 2.64 1.46
#